data_AF-A0A967J9E6-F1
#
_entry.id   AF-A0A967J9E6-F1
#
_cell.length_a   1.000
_cell.length_b   1.000
_cell.length_c   1.000
_cell.angle_alpha   90.00
_cell.angle_beta   90.00
_cell.angle_gamma   90.00
#
_symmetry.space_group_name_H-M   'P 1'
#
loop_
_entity.id
_entity.type
_entity.pdbx_description
1 polymer ?
#
loop_
_entity_poly.entity_id
_entity_poly.type
_entity_poly.pdbx_seq_one_letter_code
_entity_poly.pdbx_strand_id
1 'polypeptide(L)' 'MARAATKSKWKSRAVTRLIEAGSMTECVHCEERVKFKARERHMQVICNVYVGGSWDRVEHFHAPCYKKAGEPYGEPVD' A
#
# COMPACT_ATOMS: atom_id res chain seq x y z
N MET A 1 6.22 -37.92 6.37
CA MET A 1 6.86 -36.77 7.04
C MET A 1 6.40 -35.49 6.34
N ALA A 2 5.68 -34.60 7.03
CA ALA A 2 5.20 -33.35 6.44
C ALA A 2 6.36 -32.34 6.34
N ARG A 3 6.61 -31.84 5.13
CA ARG A 3 7.66 -30.86 4.85
C ARG A 3 7.19 -29.50 5.38
N ALA A 4 7.84 -28.97 6.42
CA ALA A 4 7.52 -27.66 6.96
C ALA A 4 7.69 -26.59 5.86
N ALA A 5 6.62 -25.87 5.55
CA ALA A 5 6.66 -24.79 4.57
C ALA A 5 7.63 -23.72 5.08
N THR A 6 8.65 -23.39 4.28
CA THR A 6 9.57 -22.29 4.57
C THR A 6 8.77 -20.99 4.56
N LYS A 7 8.67 -20.32 5.72
CA LYS A 7 8.02 -19.01 5.83
C LYS A 7 8.72 -18.06 4.87
N SER A 8 8.04 -17.67 3.80
CA SER A 8 8.51 -16.62 2.90
C SER A 8 8.85 -15.38 3.73
N LYS A 9 10.05 -14.83 3.55
CA LYS A 9 10.41 -13.55 4.17
C LYS A 9 9.59 -12.47 3.46
N TRP A 10 8.58 -11.92 4.14
CA TRP A 10 7.83 -10.76 3.69
C TRP A 10 8.82 -9.61 3.45
N LYS A 11 9.01 -9.22 2.18
CA LYS A 11 9.99 -8.20 1.80
C LYS A 11 9.46 -6.78 1.98
N SER A 12 8.14 -6.62 1.92
CA SER A 12 7.47 -5.33 1.96
C SER A 12 6.10 -5.46 2.59
N ARG A 13 5.64 -4.38 3.21
CA ARG A 13 4.27 -4.22 3.70
C ARG A 13 3.43 -3.34 2.78
N ALA A 14 4.00 -2.92 1.64
CA ALA A 14 3.39 -2.05 0.66
C ALA A 14 3.15 -2.80 -0.66
N VAL A 15 2.02 -2.54 -1.31
CA VAL A 15 1.68 -3.08 -2.62
C VAL A 15 1.18 -1.98 -3.54
N THR A 16 1.66 -1.99 -4.79
CA THR A 16 1.20 -1.08 -5.84
C THR A 16 -0.03 -1.67 -6.54
N ARG A 17 -1.09 -0.88 -6.65
CA ARG A 17 -2.34 -1.28 -7.31
C ARG A 17 -2.92 -0.12 -8.11
N LEU A 18 -3.76 -0.44 -9.10
CA LEU A 18 -4.58 0.58 -9.76
C LEU A 18 -5.55 1.19 -8.75
N ILE A 19 -5.86 2.47 -8.91
CA ILE A 19 -6.93 3.08 -8.14
C ILE A 19 -8.27 2.56 -8.67
N GLU A 20 -9.11 2.05 -7.77
CA GLU A 20 -10.42 1.51 -8.13
C GLU A 20 -11.49 2.62 -8.19
N ALA A 21 -12.44 2.46 -9.12
CA ALA A 21 -13.59 3.33 -9.20
C ALA A 21 -14.40 3.27 -7.90
N GLY A 22 -14.81 4.43 -7.39
CA GLY A 22 -15.55 4.52 -6.12
C GLY A 22 -14.67 4.51 -4.86
N SER A 23 -13.34 4.41 -4.96
CA SER A 23 -12.44 4.56 -3.80
C SER A 23 -12.73 5.86 -3.04
N MET A 24 -13.06 5.74 -1.74
CA MET A 24 -13.32 6.87 -0.84
C MET A 24 -12.11 7.22 0.04
N THR A 25 -10.99 6.50 -0.07
CA THR A 25 -9.86 6.62 0.86
C THR A 25 -9.00 7.86 0.59
N GLU A 26 -8.44 8.40 1.66
CA GLU A 26 -7.55 9.57 1.65
C GLU A 26 -6.07 9.13 1.66
N CYS A 27 -5.23 9.91 0.99
CA CYS A 27 -3.80 9.68 0.99
C CYS A 27 -3.21 10.18 2.32
N VAL A 28 -2.46 9.33 3.02
CA VAL A 28 -1.84 9.68 4.30
C VAL A 28 -0.80 10.80 4.18
N HIS A 29 -0.20 11.00 3.00
CA HIS A 29 0.85 12.01 2.80
C HIS A 29 0.32 13.40 2.42
N CYS A 30 -0.69 13.49 1.56
CA CYS A 30 -1.22 14.79 1.09
C CYS A 30 -2.65 15.07 1.51
N GLU A 31 -3.29 14.15 2.23
CA GLU A 31 -4.65 14.26 2.78
C GLU A 31 -5.75 14.38 1.70
N GLU A 32 -5.38 14.40 0.41
CA GLU A 32 -6.31 14.34 -0.69
C GLU A 32 -6.78 12.91 -0.97
N ARG A 33 -7.98 12.81 -1.54
CA ARG A 33 -8.56 11.53 -1.93
C ARG A 33 -7.74 10.80 -2.98
N VAL A 34 -7.55 9.49 -2.79
CA VAL A 34 -7.01 8.54 -3.77
C VAL A 34 -8.10 8.25 -4.80
N LYS A 35 -8.28 9.22 -5.72
CA LYS A 35 -9.40 9.23 -6.67
C LYS A 35 -9.07 8.50 -7.95
N PHE A 36 -10.03 7.69 -8.39
CA PHE A 36 -10.04 7.14 -9.74
C PHE A 36 -10.29 8.25 -10.77
N LYS A 37 -9.67 8.11 -11.94
CA LYS A 37 -9.96 8.91 -13.12
C LYS A 37 -10.06 8.01 -14.34
N ALA A 38 -11.19 8.01 -15.03
CA ALA A 38 -11.44 7.08 -16.14
C ALA A 38 -10.41 7.16 -17.28
N ARG A 39 -9.86 8.36 -17.55
CA ARG A 39 -8.88 8.59 -18.61
C ARG A 39 -7.43 8.47 -18.16
N GLU A 40 -7.18 8.39 -16.85
CA GLU A 40 -5.82 8.37 -16.28
C GLU A 40 -5.67 7.14 -15.38
N ARG A 41 -4.75 6.23 -15.75
CA ARG A 41 -4.46 5.01 -14.98
C ARG A 41 -3.55 5.30 -13.79
N HIS A 42 -4.07 6.06 -12.82
CA HIS A 42 -3.34 6.33 -11.60
C HIS A 42 -3.17 5.08 -10.73
N MET A 43 -2.03 5.03 -10.05
CA MET A 43 -1.68 3.95 -9.12
C MET A 43 -1.75 4.47 -7.68
N GLN A 44 -2.11 3.57 -6.77
CA GLN A 44 -2.01 3.74 -5.34
C GLN A 44 -1.01 2.74 -4.76
N VAL A 45 -0.47 3.09 -3.60
CA VAL A 45 0.26 2.17 -2.76
C VAL A 45 -0.57 1.92 -1.50
N ILE A 46 -0.82 0.65 -1.22
CA ILE A 46 -1.61 0.18 -0.08
C ILE A 46 -0.66 -0.48 0.91
N CYS A 47 -0.69 -0.04 2.16
CA CYS A 47 0.29 -0.41 3.17
C CYS A 47 -0.39 -1.02 4.41
N ASN A 48 0.00 -2.23 4.80
CA ASN A 48 -0.42 -2.79 6.09
C ASN A 48 0.45 -2.23 7.22
N VAL A 49 -0.19 -1.61 8.20
CA VAL A 49 0.45 -1.07 9.40
C VAL A 49 0.25 -2.04 10.56
N TYR A 50 1.34 -2.27 11.29
CA TYR A 50 1.36 -3.12 12.48
C TYR A 50 1.91 -2.31 13.65
N VAL A 51 1.22 -2.36 14.78
CA VAL A 51 1.62 -1.72 16.05
C VAL A 51 1.80 -2.81 17.09
N GLY A 52 2.96 -2.85 17.75
CA GLY A 52 3.25 -3.91 18.75
C GLY A 52 3.25 -5.34 18.18
N GLY A 53 3.53 -5.50 16.88
CA GLY A 53 3.49 -6.81 16.20
C GLY A 53 2.09 -7.31 15.83
N SER A 54 1.04 -6.54 16.13
CA SER A 54 -0.34 -6.85 15.73
C SER A 54 -0.77 -5.95 14.57
N TRP A 55 -1.64 -6.46 13.70
CA TRP A 55 -2.22 -5.64 12.62
C TRP A 55 -3.07 -4.53 13.24
N ASP A 56 -2.94 -3.32 12.70
CA ASP A 56 -3.62 -2.13 13.22
C ASP A 56 -4.55 -1.51 12.18
N ARG A 57 -4.02 -1.21 10.99
CA ARG A 57 -4.77 -0.52 9.92
C ARG A 57 -4.14 -0.70 8.54
N VAL A 58 -4.86 -0.21 7.54
CA VAL A 58 -4.35 -0.04 6.17
C VAL A 58 -4.20 1.44 5.88
N GLU A 59 -3.03 1.83 5.37
CA GLU A 59 -2.76 3.18 4.90
C GLU A 59 -2.69 3.21 3.38
N HIS A 60 -3.27 4.24 2.78
CA HIS A 60 -3.26 4.44 1.33
C HIS A 60 -2.44 5.67 0.96
N PHE A 61 -1.76 5.58 -0.17
CA PHE A 61 -1.01 6.66 -0.76
C PHE A 61 -1.30 6.73 -2.25
N HIS A 62 -1.30 7.92 -2.85
CA HIS A 62 -1.00 7.99 -4.28
C HIS A 62 0.42 7.46 -4.49
N ALA A 63 0.66 6.70 -5.55
CA ALA A 63 2.01 6.21 -5.88
C ALA A 63 3.11 7.30 -5.86
N PRO A 64 2.91 8.51 -6.42
CA PRO A 64 3.90 9.58 -6.29
C PRO A 64 4.09 10.07 -4.85
N CYS A 65 3.03 10.10 -4.04
CA CYS A 65 3.10 10.52 -2.64
C CYS A 65 3.86 9.50 -1.79
N TYR A 66 3.72 8.21 -2.07
CA TYR A 66 4.48 7.16 -1.37
C TYR A 66 5.99 7.32 -1.56
N LYS A 67 6.42 7.61 -2.79
CA LYS A 67 7.83 7.89 -3.10
C LYS A 67 8.33 9.18 -2.43
N LYS A 68 7.52 10.25 -2.43
CA LYS A 68 7.84 11.51 -1.73
C LYS A 68 7.96 11.33 -0.22
N ALA A 69 7.16 10.44 0.35
CA ALA A 69 7.22 10.07 1.77
C ALA A 69 8.46 9.23 2.15
N GLY A 70 9.31 8.86 1.19
CA GLY A 70 10.49 8.03 1.44
C GLY A 70 10.16 6.55 1.66
N GLU A 71 9.04 6.06 1.12
CA GLU A 71 8.67 4.64 1.13
C GLU A 71 8.61 4.04 2.55
N PRO A 72 7.78 4.59 3.45
CA PRO A 72 7.82 4.31 4.90
C PRO A 72 7.56 2.84 5.27
N TYR A 73 6.99 2.06 4.37
CA TYR A 73 6.67 0.64 4.57
C TYR A 73 7.51 -0.30 3.67
N GLY A 74 8.59 0.21 3.08
CA GLY A 74 9.50 -0.49 2.17
C GLY A 74 9.11 -0.33 0.69
N GLU A 75 9.96 -0.84 -0.20
CA GLU A 75 9.71 -0.87 -1.64
C GLU A 75 8.41 -1.63 -1.93
N PRO A 76 7.43 -1.04 -2.62
CA PRO A 76 6.15 -1.70 -2.83
C PRO A 76 6.29 -2.84 -3.85
N VAL A 77 5.61 -3.96 -3.60
CA VAL A 77 5.52 -5.05 -4.58
C VAL A 77 4.42 -4.76 -5.61
N ASP A 78 4.60 -5.22 -6.85
CA ASP A 78 3.66 -4.99 -7.96
C ASP A 78 2.35 -5.79 -7.91
#